data_AF-A0A401IFC5-F1
#
_entry.id   AF-A0A401IFC5-F1
#
_cell.length_a   1.000
_cell.length_b   1.000
_cell.length_c   1.000
_cell.angle_alpha   90.00
_cell.angle_beta   90.00
_cell.angle_gamma   90.00
#
_symmetry.space_group_name_H-M   'P 1'
#
loop_
_entity.id
_entity.type
_entity.pdbx_description
1 polymer ?
#
loop_
_entity_poly.entity_id
_entity_poly.type
_entity_poly.pdbx_seq_one_letter_code
_entity_poly.pdbx_strand_id
1 'polypeptide(L)' 'MNDDNITRVKLDPKNPSHGKTDWEKVEAMTEEEIDKAAEADSDCLPLSQQELNEFRRISIQVPIL' A
#
# COMPACT_ATOMS: atom_id res chain seq x y z
N MET A 1 -23.51 -9.82 12.26
CA MET A 1 -23.35 -10.07 10.82
C MET A 1 -23.80 -11.49 10.56
N ASN A 2 -24.68 -11.71 9.57
CA ASN A 2 -25.17 -13.05 9.21
C ASN A 2 -24.38 -13.56 7.99
N ASP A 3 -24.01 -14.84 7.99
CA ASP A 3 -23.19 -15.46 6.95
C ASP A 3 -23.87 -15.48 5.57
N ASP A 4 -25.19 -15.38 5.53
CA ASP A 4 -26.00 -15.34 4.31
C ASP A 4 -25.84 -14.03 3.51
N ASN A 5 -25.29 -12.98 4.11
CA ASN A 5 -25.07 -11.68 3.48
C ASN A 5 -23.62 -11.47 2.99
N ILE A 6 -22.82 -12.55 2.86
CA ILE A 6 -21.42 -12.48 2.46
C ILE A 6 -21.23 -12.91 1.01
N THR A 7 -20.92 -11.96 0.13
CA THR A 7 -20.46 -12.24 -1.24
C THR A 7 -19.01 -12.73 -1.20
N ARG A 8 -18.78 -14.02 -1.47
CA ARG A 8 -17.44 -14.62 -1.55
C ARG A 8 -16.85 -14.41 -2.94
N VAL A 9 -15.87 -13.54 -3.05
CA VAL A 9 -15.14 -13.27 -4.31
C VAL A 9 -13.93 -14.20 -4.39
N LYS A 10 -13.71 -14.81 -5.57
CA LYS A 10 -12.48 -15.53 -5.92
C LYS A 10 -11.81 -14.78 -7.07
N LEU A 11 -10.51 -14.55 -6.95
CA LEU A 11 -9.70 -13.96 -8.02
C LEU A 11 -9.67 -14.92 -9.21
N ASP A 12 -9.93 -14.40 -10.42
CA ASP A 12 -9.82 -15.17 -11.65
C ASP A 12 -8.36 -15.22 -12.09
N PRO A 13 -7.70 -16.39 -12.09
CA PRO A 13 -6.32 -16.52 -12.52
C PRO A 13 -6.10 -16.20 -14.02
N LYS A 14 -7.16 -16.21 -14.84
CA LYS A 14 -7.10 -15.86 -16.26
C LYS A 14 -7.32 -14.38 -16.53
N ASN A 15 -7.75 -13.63 -15.52
CA ASN A 15 -7.94 -12.18 -15.58
C ASN A 15 -7.30 -11.54 -14.34
N PRO A 16 -5.96 -11.57 -14.22
CA PRO A 16 -5.28 -10.95 -13.10
C PRO A 16 -5.57 -9.45 -13.11
N SER A 17 -5.70 -8.85 -11.92
CA SER A 17 -5.76 -7.40 -11.81
C SER A 17 -4.43 -6.82 -12.28
N HIS A 18 -4.43 -6.17 -13.43
CA HIS A 18 -3.29 -5.36 -13.85
C HIS A 18 -3.35 -4.07 -13.05
N GLY A 19 -2.39 -3.88 -12.14
CA GLY A 19 -2.18 -2.57 -11.51
C GLY A 19 -2.06 -1.53 -12.62
N LYS A 20 -2.90 -0.50 -12.58
CA LYS A 20 -2.88 0.58 -13.58
C LYS A 20 -1.77 1.60 -13.33
N THR A 21 -0.95 1.36 -12.30
CA THR A 21 0.16 2.22 -11.92
C THR A 21 1.24 2.17 -12.99
N ASP A 22 1.57 3.34 -13.51
CA ASP A 22 2.68 3.54 -14.44
C ASP A 22 3.99 3.59 -13.65
N TRP A 23 4.64 2.44 -13.51
CA TRP A 23 5.86 2.30 -12.72
C TRP A 23 7.08 3.01 -13.34
N GLU A 24 7.18 3.06 -14.67
CA GLU A 24 8.25 3.79 -15.36
C GLU A 24 8.17 5.29 -15.02
N LYS A 25 6.94 5.83 -14.98
CA LYS A 25 6.72 7.21 -14.56
C LYS A 25 7.10 7.44 -13.10
N VAL A 26 6.74 6.52 -12.20
CA VAL A 26 7.07 6.64 -10.76
C VAL A 26 8.59 6.59 -10.55
N GLU A 27 9.30 5.68 -11.20
CA GLU A 27 10.77 5.56 -11.09
C GLU A 27 11.52 6.80 -11.59
N ALA A 28 10.91 7.58 -12.49
CA ALA A 28 11.50 8.81 -13.01
C ALA A 28 11.24 10.04 -12.12
N MET A 29 10.37 9.96 -11.11
CA MET A 29 10.05 11.08 -10.22
C MET A 29 11.15 11.33 -9.17
N THR A 30 11.32 12.58 -8.77
CA THR A 30 12.10 12.90 -7.57
C THR A 30 11.30 12.64 -6.29
N GLU A 31 11.97 12.56 -5.15
CA GLU A 31 11.30 12.41 -3.84
C GLU A 31 10.28 13.53 -3.59
N GLU A 32 10.62 14.78 -3.94
CA GLU A 32 9.69 15.90 -3.77
C GLU A 32 8.47 15.82 -4.68
N GLU A 33 8.59 15.18 -5.84
CA GLU A 33 7.47 14.94 -6.75
C GLU A 33 6.58 13.80 -6.24
N ILE A 34 7.19 12.76 -5.67
CA ILE A 34 6.47 11.67 -4.99
C ILE A 34 5.68 12.20 -3.80
N ASP A 35 6.29 13.01 -2.93
CA ASP A 35 5.61 13.59 -1.77
C ASP A 35 4.40 14.44 -2.19
N LYS A 36 4.56 15.30 -3.19
CA LYS A 36 3.45 16.11 -3.72
C LYS A 36 2.35 15.26 -4.35
N ALA A 37 2.71 14.17 -5.03
CA ALA A 37 1.73 13.26 -5.62
C ALA A 37 0.91 12.56 -4.51
N ALA A 38 1.57 12.15 -3.42
CA ALA A 38 0.90 11.56 -2.26
C ALA A 38 0.00 12.58 -1.53
N GLU A 39 0.45 13.82 -1.34
CA GLU A 39 -0.36 14.88 -0.72
C GLU A 39 -1.60 15.27 -1.57
N ALA A 40 -1.51 15.12 -2.89
CA ALA A 40 -2.64 15.38 -3.78
C ALA A 40 -3.71 14.30 -3.73
N ASP A 41 -3.39 13.10 -3.23
CA ASP A 41 -4.32 11.97 -3.11
C ASP A 41 -5.06 12.02 -1.76
N SER A 42 -6.33 12.43 -1.79
CA SER A 42 -7.08 12.71 -0.57
C SER A 42 -7.50 11.47 0.23
N ASP A 43 -7.49 10.28 -0.39
CA ASP A 43 -7.80 9.02 0.28
C ASP A 43 -6.55 8.28 0.79
N CYS A 44 -5.35 8.75 0.44
CA CYS A 44 -4.07 8.10 0.71
C CYS A 44 -2.97 9.12 1.10
N LEU A 45 -3.31 10.03 2.01
CA LEU A 45 -2.37 11.04 2.50
C LEU A 45 -1.17 10.43 3.23
N PRO A 46 0.03 11.05 3.13
CA PRO A 46 1.19 10.63 3.88
C PRO A 46 0.97 10.83 5.39
N LEU A 47 1.55 9.93 6.20
CA LEU A 47 1.55 10.07 7.65
C LEU A 47 2.40 11.25 8.09
N SER A 48 1.96 11.93 9.14
CA SER A 48 2.75 12.98 9.77
C SER A 48 4.01 12.40 10.43
N GLN A 49 5.03 13.23 10.61
CA GLN A 49 6.25 12.82 11.30
C GLN A 49 5.98 12.34 12.74
N GLN A 50 4.96 12.89 13.40
CA GLN A 50 4.56 12.45 14.73
C GLN A 50 4.04 11.02 14.71
N GLU A 51 3.12 10.69 13.79
CA GLU A 51 2.58 9.34 13.62
C GLU A 51 3.69 8.35 13.26
N LEU A 52 4.60 8.72 12.35
CA LEU A 52 5.74 7.87 11.98
C LEU A 52 6.65 7.55 13.17
N ASN A 53 6.85 8.48 14.10
CA ASN A 53 7.67 8.29 15.28
C ASN A 53 7.06 7.30 16.30
N GLU A 54 5.77 7.00 16.20
CA GLU A 54 5.11 6.02 17.07
C GLU A 54 5.41 4.57 16.65
N PHE A 55 5.83 4.35 15.40
CA PHE A 55 6.16 3.02 14.90
C PHE A 55 7.47 2.50 15.51
N ARG A 56 7.45 1.23 15.95
CA ARG A 56 8.64 0.52 16.40
C ARG A 56 9.05 -0.51 15.35
N ARG A 57 10.34 -0.58 15.04
CA ARG A 57 10.87 -1.65 14.19
C ARG A 57 10.57 -3.00 14.84
N ILE A 58 9.94 -3.89 14.09
CA ILE A 58 9.86 -5.30 14.48
C ILE A 58 11.26 -5.91 14.30
N SER A 59 11.82 -6.46 15.36
CA SER A 59 13.00 -7.32 15.25
C SER A 59 12.52 -8.69 14.76
N ILE A 60 12.84 -9.07 13.52
CA ILE A 60 12.63 -10.45 13.09
C ILE A 60 13.73 -11.28 13.76
N GLN A 61 13.40 -11.91 14.89
CA GLN A 61 14.22 -13.01 15.39
C GLN A 61 14.01 -14.17 14.44
N VAL A 62 14.96 -14.39 13.52
CA VAL A 62 14.97 -15.60 12.70
C VAL A 62 15.21 -16.77 13.66
N PRO A 63 14.29 -17.74 13.81
CA PRO A 63 14.62 -18.95 14.54
C PRO A 63 15.68 -19.70 13.72
N ILE A 64 16.86 -19.92 14.30
CA ILE A 64 17.85 -20.85 13.77
C ILE A 64 17.26 -22.24 13.95
N LEU A 65 16.83 -22.87 12.85
CA LEU A 65 16.59 -24.31 12.73
C LEU A 65 17.20 -24.81 11.42
#